data_AF-A0A1V9X666-F1
#
_entry.id   AF-A0A1V9X666-F1
#
_cell.length_a   1.000
_cell.length_b   1.000
_cell.length_c   1.000
_cell.angle_alpha   90.00
_cell.angle_beta   90.00
_cell.angle_gamma   90.00
#
_symmetry.space_group_name_H-M   'P 1'
#
loop_
_entity.id
_entity.type
_entity.pdbx_description
1 polymer ?
#
loop_
_entity_poly.entity_id
_entity_poly.type
_entity_poly.pdbx_seq_one_letter_code
_entity_poly.pdbx_strand_id
1 'polypeptide(L)'
;NVDARNQRNKILIIAGDLNAAAASWGSFRPNERGSELEEWMAREGLEVVNVGKVATFNRRDQEAHIDVTIADEKALRHICKWRVQTEHESLSDH
;
A
#
# COMPACT_ATOMS: atom_id res chain seq x y z
N ASN A 1 -13.62 -14.14 24.99
CA ASN A 1 -13.74 -14.32 23.54
C ASN A 1 -12.38 -14.75 23.00
N VAL A 2 -12.21 -16.05 22.71
CA VAL A 2 -10.95 -16.66 22.29
C VAL A 2 -10.56 -16.26 20.85
N ASP A 3 -11.53 -15.87 20.02
CA ASP A 3 -11.29 -15.45 18.64
C ASP A 3 -10.55 -14.11 18.54
N ALA A 4 -10.90 -13.15 19.41
CA ALA A 4 -10.21 -11.86 19.50
C ALA A 4 -8.78 -11.95 20.08
N ARG A 5 -8.45 -13.03 20.80
CA ARG A 5 -7.07 -13.31 21.25
C ARG A 5 -6.27 -14.03 20.16
N ASN A 6 -6.92 -14.89 19.37
CA ASN A 6 -6.26 -15.64 18.31
C ASN A 6 -5.97 -14.78 17.05
N GLN A 7 -6.73 -13.71 16.83
CA GLN A 7 -6.43 -12.70 15.80
C GLN A 7 -5.18 -11.86 16.13
N ARG A 8 -4.89 -11.60 17.42
CA ARG A 8 -3.73 -10.81 17.83
C ARG A 8 -2.39 -11.45 17.51
N ASN A 9 -2.33 -12.71 17.09
CA ASN A 9 -1.07 -13.40 16.77
C ASN A 9 -0.88 -13.68 15.27
N LYS A 10 -1.77 -13.19 14.42
CA LYS A 10 -1.61 -13.26 12.96
C LYS A 10 -0.85 -12.04 12.46
N ILE A 11 -0.15 -12.23 11.35
CA ILE A 11 0.46 -11.16 10.56
C ILE A 11 -0.59 -10.71 9.53
N LEU A 12 -0.76 -9.40 9.34
CA LEU A 12 -1.69 -8.84 8.36
C LEU A 12 -0.93 -8.08 7.28
N ILE A 13 -1.17 -8.45 6.03
CA ILE A 13 -0.73 -7.73 4.84
C ILE A 13 -1.94 -7.57 3.93
N ILE A 14 -2.16 -6.36 3.44
CA ILE A 14 -3.18 -6.01 2.46
C ILE A 14 -2.45 -5.40 1.27
N ALA A 15 -2.67 -5.93 0.06
CA ALA A 15 -2.02 -5.44 -1.14
C ALA A 15 -2.99 -5.51 -2.32
N GLY A 16 -3.03 -4.46 -3.13
CA GLY A 16 -3.77 -4.44 -4.38
C GLY A 16 -4.01 -3.04 -4.91
N ASP A 17 -4.75 -2.96 -6.01
CA ASP A 17 -5.24 -1.72 -6.58
C ASP A 17 -6.39 -1.17 -5.72
N LEU A 18 -6.09 -0.14 -4.93
CA LEU A 18 -7.09 0.52 -4.10
C LEU A 18 -7.70 1.75 -4.78
N ASN A 19 -7.18 2.17 -5.94
CA ASN A 19 -7.53 3.42 -6.61
C ASN A 19 -7.49 4.63 -5.65
N ALA A 20 -6.59 4.59 -4.67
CA ALA A 20 -6.43 5.60 -3.62
C ALA A 20 -5.03 6.19 -3.72
N ALA A 21 -4.93 7.51 -3.64
CA ALA A 21 -3.69 8.24 -3.84
C ALA A 21 -3.40 9.14 -2.63
N ALA A 22 -2.24 8.97 -2.00
CA ALA A 22 -1.79 9.85 -0.92
C ALA A 22 -0.27 10.04 -0.95
N ALA A 23 0.19 11.10 -0.30
CA ALA A 23 1.60 11.43 -0.22
C ALA A 23 2.40 10.37 0.57
N SER A 24 1.77 9.69 1.53
CA SER A 24 2.40 8.65 2.35
C SER A 24 2.87 7.43 1.53
N TRP A 25 2.29 7.17 0.35
CA TRP A 25 2.77 6.17 -0.61
C TRP A 25 3.25 6.74 -1.94
N GLY A 26 3.69 8.01 -1.93
CA GLY A 26 4.47 8.59 -3.03
C GLY A 26 3.66 9.34 -4.08
N SER A 27 2.33 9.48 -3.94
CA SER A 27 1.54 10.28 -4.86
C SER A 27 1.79 11.79 -4.69
N PHE A 28 2.00 12.48 -5.82
CA PHE A 28 2.01 13.94 -5.88
C PHE A 28 0.61 14.56 -6.04
N ARG A 29 -0.39 13.72 -6.30
CA ARG A 29 -1.79 14.13 -6.50
C ARG A 29 -2.68 13.31 -5.55
N PRO A 30 -2.73 13.67 -4.26
CA PRO A 30 -3.60 12.99 -3.31
C PRO A 30 -5.08 13.12 -3.69
N ASN A 31 -5.90 12.14 -3.29
CA ASN A 31 -7.35 12.16 -3.48
C ASN A 31 -8.09 11.79 -2.18
N GLU A 32 -9.41 12.00 -2.16
CA GLU A 32 -10.26 11.75 -0.99
C GLU A 32 -10.18 10.30 -0.50
N ARG A 33 -10.16 9.33 -1.43
CA ARG A 33 -10.00 7.90 -1.12
C ARG A 33 -8.67 7.63 -0.40
N GLY A 34 -7.61 8.36 -0.73
CA GLY A 34 -6.33 8.30 -0.05
C GLY A 34 -6.43 8.77 1.40
N SER A 35 -7.07 9.92 1.63
CA SER A 35 -7.29 10.44 2.98
C SER A 35 -8.14 9.51 3.84
N GLU A 36 -9.24 8.97 3.30
CA GLU A 36 -10.10 8.00 4.01
C GLU A 36 -9.32 6.73 4.39
N LEU A 37 -8.46 6.25 3.48
CA LEU A 37 -7.62 5.10 3.73
C LEU A 37 -6.55 5.38 4.79
N GLU A 38 -5.92 6.55 4.79
CA GLU A 38 -4.98 6.99 5.82
C GLU A 38 -5.65 7.05 7.20
N GLU A 39 -6.85 7.62 7.29
CA GLU A 39 -7.62 7.68 8.54
C GLU A 39 -7.97 6.28 9.07
N TRP A 40 -8.38 5.38 8.18
CA TRP A 40 -8.65 3.99 8.54
C TRP A 40 -7.37 3.28 9.00
N MET A 41 -6.25 3.42 8.28
CA MET A 41 -4.96 2.82 8.66
C MET A 41 -4.51 3.29 10.04
N ALA A 42 -4.59 4.61 10.30
CA ALA A 42 -4.22 5.19 11.58
C ALA A 42 -5.05 4.64 12.75
N ARG A 43 -6.35 4.41 12.52
CA ARG A 43 -7.26 3.83 13.52
C ARG A 43 -6.98 2.35 13.79
N GLU A 44 -6.61 1.59 12.77
CA GLU A 44 -6.37 0.15 12.89
C GLU A 44 -4.91 -0.21 13.24
N GLY A 45 -4.02 0.78 13.35
CA GLY A 45 -2.60 0.55 13.64
C GLY A 45 -1.85 -0.10 12.47
N LEU A 46 -2.19 0.33 11.26
CA LEU A 46 -1.59 -0.13 10.01
C LEU A 46 -0.69 0.93 9.41
N GLU A 47 0.34 0.50 8.71
CA GLU A 47 1.27 1.39 8.02
C GLU A 47 1.42 0.99 6.57
N VAL A 48 1.72 2.00 5.74
CA VAL A 48 1.99 1.77 4.33
C VAL A 48 3.41 1.24 4.13
N VAL A 49 3.54 0.26 3.25
CA VAL A 49 4.80 -0.42 2.94
C VAL A 49 5.47 0.19 1.71
N ASN A 50 4.68 0.84 0.85
CA ASN A 50 5.20 1.46 -0.37
C ASN A 50 6.34 2.42 -0.05
N VAL A 51 7.44 2.31 -0.80
CA VAL A 51 8.59 3.20 -0.70
C VAL A 51 8.96 3.81 -2.05
N GLY A 52 9.49 5.03 -2.00
CA GLY A 52 9.94 5.74 -3.18
C GLY A 52 8.81 6.48 -3.89
N LYS A 53 9.04 6.82 -5.16
CA LYS A 53 8.18 7.70 -5.97
C LYS A 53 7.86 7.12 -7.34
N VAL A 54 8.26 5.89 -7.60
CA VAL A 54 7.95 5.20 -8.86
C VAL A 54 6.45 4.95 -8.91
N ALA A 55 5.80 5.37 -10.00
CA ALA A 55 4.38 5.14 -10.21
C ALA A 55 4.10 3.64 -10.30
N THR A 56 2.97 3.20 -9.74
CA THR A 56 2.52 1.80 -9.80
C THR A 56 1.54 1.56 -10.94
N PHE A 57 1.05 2.63 -11.55
CA PHE A 57 0.26 2.61 -12.77
C PHE A 57 0.83 3.61 -13.76
N ASN A 58 1.09 3.18 -14.98
CA ASN A 58 1.51 4.00 -16.10
C ASN A 58 0.72 3.61 -17.36
N ARG A 59 -0.06 4.56 -17.86
CA ARG A 59 -0.80 4.40 -19.12
C ARG A 59 -0.66 5.64 -19.99
N ARG A 60 0.17 5.54 -21.03
CA ARG A 60 0.52 6.66 -21.93
C ARG A 60 1.19 7.78 -21.14
N ASP A 61 0.54 8.94 -21.03
CA ASP A 61 1.04 10.11 -20.30
C ASP A 61 0.43 10.22 -18.87
N GLN A 62 -0.21 9.16 -18.38
CA GLN A 62 -0.84 9.13 -17.06
C GLN A 62 -0.08 8.22 -16.12
N GLU A 63 0.44 8.80 -15.04
CA GLU A 63 1.09 8.10 -13.95
C GLU A 63 0.25 8.22 -12.67
N ALA A 64 0.14 7.13 -11.92
CA ALA A 64 -0.54 7.11 -10.63
C ALA A 64 0.11 6.13 -9.64
N HIS A 65 -0.08 6.42 -8.35
CA HIS A 65 0.36 5.59 -7.22
C HIS A 65 -0.89 5.03 -6.52
N ILE A 66 -1.51 4.03 -7.15
CA ILE A 66 -2.84 3.50 -6.78
C ILE A 66 -2.81 2.04 -6.30
N ASP A 67 -1.76 1.30 -6.62
CA ASP A 67 -1.43 0.04 -5.94
C ASP A 67 -0.76 0.30 -4.59
N VAL A 68 -1.41 -0.13 -3.51
CA VAL A 68 -0.97 0.13 -2.14
C VAL A 68 -0.77 -1.19 -1.41
N THR A 69 0.35 -1.30 -0.70
CA THR A 69 0.66 -2.37 0.24
C THR A 69 0.61 -1.80 1.65
N ILE A 70 -0.20 -2.39 2.52
CA ILE A 70 -0.44 -1.98 3.91
C ILE A 70 -0.14 -3.17 4.81
N ALA A 71 0.46 -2.91 5.96
CA ALA A 71 0.93 -3.95 6.87
C ALA A 71 0.68 -3.56 8.33
N ASP A 72 0.47 -4.56 9.19
CA ASP A 72 0.55 -4.36 10.64
C ASP A 72 2.01 -4.30 11.10
N GLU A 73 2.23 -3.79 12.32
CA GLU A 73 3.58 -3.67 12.91
C GLU A 73 4.34 -5.01 12.92
N LYS A 74 3.62 -6.14 13.00
CA LYS A 74 4.22 -7.47 12.97
C LYS A 74 4.76 -7.82 11.59
N ALA A 75 3.98 -7.60 10.54
CA ALA A 75 4.37 -7.78 9.15
C ALA A 75 5.57 -6.91 8.79
N LEU A 76 5.58 -5.63 9.20
CA LEU A 76 6.64 -4.68 8.86
C LEU A 76 8.04 -5.16 9.26
N ARG A 77 8.16 -5.91 10.36
CA ARG A 77 9.45 -6.50 10.80
C ARG A 77 9.99 -7.59 9.88
N HIS A 78 9.15 -8.12 9.00
CA HIS A 78 9.50 -9.22 8.09
C HIS A 78 9.54 -8.76 6.62
N ILE A 79 8.87 -7.67 6.27
CA ILE A 79 8.89 -7.13 4.92
C ILE A 79 10.23 -6.44 4.67
N CYS A 80 10.90 -6.85 3.60
CA CYS A 80 12.15 -6.25 3.16
C CYS A 80 12.17 -6.15 1.64
N LYS A 81 12.95 -5.21 1.12
CA LYS A 81 13.18 -5.03 -0.34
C LYS A 81 11.92 -4.79 -1.16
N TRP A 82 10.86 -4.23 -0.56
CA TRP A 82 9.70 -3.74 -1.30
C TRP A 82 10.17 -2.72 -2.33
N ARG A 83 9.75 -2.89 -3.57
CA ARG A 83 10.01 -1.96 -4.68
C ARG A 83 8.99 -2.21 -5.78
N VAL A 84 8.66 -1.15 -6.52
CA VAL A 84 8.06 -1.30 -7.84
C VAL A 84 9.10 -1.93 -8.76
N GLN A 85 8.73 -3.01 -9.44
CA GLN A 85 9.65 -3.75 -10.30
C GLN A 85 9.60 -3.16 -11.71
N THR A 86 10.61 -2.36 -12.06
CA THR A 86 10.72 -1.71 -13.38
C THR A 86 11.59 -2.48 -14.37
N GLU A 87 12.34 -3.49 -13.89
CA GLU A 87 13.31 -4.25 -14.69
C GLU A 87 12.66 -5.39 -15.49
N HIS A 88 11.40 -5.71 -15.21
CA HIS A 88 10.66 -6.79 -15.84
C HIS A 88 9.32 -6.27 -16.32
N GLU A 89 8.98 -6.56 -17.58
CA GLU A 89 7.73 -6.14 -18.19
C GLU A 89 6.58 -7.06 -17.74
N SER A 90 5.51 -6.45 -17.21
CA SER A 90 4.26 -7.14 -16.83
C SER A 90 3.30 -7.29 -18.02
N LEU A 91 3.53 -6.56 -19.12
CA LEU A 91 2.59 -6.32 -20.23
C LEU A 91 1.26 -5.66 -19.78
N SER A 92 1.26 -5.09 -18.58
CA SER A 92 0.14 -4.35 -17.99
C SER A 92 0.47 -2.86 -17.94
N ASP A 93 -0.56 -2.03 -17.83
CA ASP A 93 -0.42 -0.62 -17.45
C ASP A 93 -0.03 -0.46 -15.95
N HIS A 94 0.17 -1.58 -15.22
CA HIS A 94 0.65 -1.67 -13.84
C HIS A 94 2.00 -2.40 -13.75
#